data_AF-A0A554L3K6-F1
#
_entry.id   AF-A0A554L3K6-F1
#
_cell.length_a   1.000
_cell.length_b   1.000
_cell.length_c   1.000
_cell.angle_alpha   90.00
_cell.angle_beta   90.00
_cell.angle_gamma   90.00
#
_symmetry.space_group_name_H-M   'P 1'
#
loop_
_entity.id
_entity.type
_entity.pdbx_description
1 polymer ?
#
loop_
_entity_poly.entity_id
_entity_poly.type
_entity_poly.pdbx_seq_one_letter_code
_entity_poly.pdbx_strand_id
1 'polypeptide(L)'
;MDNVFNDFLENLVNECLQGAKFAYLSEKDKKEIARKLRDHFYSVTIDTLVDQLSDEQINQIKGLDPKAPEMEQKMAEFAASIPGFAFVLEDKLKIEMDKILQTGQIS
;
A
#
# COMPACT_ATOMS: atom_id res chain seq x y z
N MET A 1 13.67 -1.05 7.09
CA MET A 1 12.53 -1.65 7.82
C MET A 1 11.76 -2.52 6.81
N ASP A 2 12.46 -3.45 6.13
CA ASP A 2 12.21 -3.61 4.68
C ASP A 2 11.74 -4.99 4.20
N ASN A 3 11.70 -6.02 5.04
CA ASN A 3 11.26 -7.34 4.59
C ASN A 3 9.80 -7.62 4.96
N VAL A 4 9.38 -7.43 6.21
CA VAL A 4 8.04 -7.85 6.67
C VAL A 4 6.91 -7.08 5.99
N PHE A 5 7.06 -5.77 5.79
CA PHE A 5 6.03 -4.95 5.14
C PHE A 5 5.92 -5.23 3.64
N ASN A 6 7.06 -5.37 2.95
CA ASN A 6 7.10 -5.74 1.55
C ASN A 6 6.55 -7.15 1.34
N ASP A 7 6.90 -8.11 2.21
CA ASP A 7 6.36 -9.46 2.18
C ASP A 7 4.84 -9.46 2.38
N PHE A 8 4.33 -8.63 3.29
CA PHE A 8 2.90 -8.46 3.51
C PHE A 8 2.19 -7.91 2.26
N LEU A 9 2.70 -6.83 1.65
CA LEU A 9 2.13 -6.28 0.42
C LEU A 9 2.17 -7.29 -0.73
N GLU A 10 3.26 -8.03 -0.88
CA GLU A 10 3.34 -9.04 -1.94
C GLU A 10 2.41 -10.23 -1.69
N ASN A 11 2.13 -10.58 -0.43
CA ASN A 11 1.09 -11.56 -0.12
C ASN A 11 -0.29 -11.06 -0.58
N LEU A 12 -0.65 -9.80 -0.31
CA LEU A 12 -1.93 -9.23 -0.79
C LEU A 12 -2.03 -9.20 -2.32
N VAL A 13 -0.93 -8.84 -3.00
CA VAL A 13 -0.86 -8.88 -4.47
C VAL A 13 -1.07 -10.31 -4.98
N ASN A 14 -0.41 -11.29 -4.37
CA ASN A 14 -0.53 -12.69 -4.74
C ASN A 14 -1.96 -13.22 -4.51
N GLU A 15 -2.58 -12.89 -3.38
CA GLU A 15 -3.98 -13.24 -3.09
C GLU A 15 -4.94 -12.66 -4.14
N CYS A 16 -4.75 -11.39 -4.52
CA CYS A 16 -5.52 -10.77 -5.61
C CYS A 16 -5.35 -11.53 -6.93
N LEU A 17 -4.12 -11.85 -7.33
CA LEU A 17 -3.83 -12.54 -8.58
C LEU A 17 -4.37 -13.97 -8.64
N GLN A 18 -4.51 -14.62 -7.49
CA GLN A 18 -5.15 -15.93 -7.34
C GLN A 18 -6.67 -15.86 -7.34
N GLY A 19 -7.24 -14.66 -7.14
CA GLY A 19 -8.67 -14.40 -7.20
C GLY A 19 -9.29 -14.75 -8.55
N ALA A 20 -10.55 -15.19 -8.53
CA ALA A 20 -11.27 -15.66 -9.72
C ALA A 20 -11.30 -14.65 -10.89
N LYS A 21 -11.21 -13.35 -10.59
CA LYS A 21 -11.16 -12.26 -11.59
C LYS A 21 -9.87 -12.23 -12.40
N PHE A 22 -8.76 -12.72 -11.84
CA PHE A 22 -7.42 -12.61 -12.43
C PHE A 22 -6.77 -13.97 -12.71
N ALA A 23 -7.33 -15.06 -12.18
CA ALA A 23 -6.77 -16.41 -12.28
C ALA A 23 -6.49 -16.86 -13.74
N TYR A 24 -7.35 -16.47 -14.68
CA TYR A 24 -7.28 -16.84 -16.11
C TYR A 24 -6.40 -15.93 -16.97
N LEU A 25 -5.81 -14.89 -16.39
CA LEU A 25 -4.93 -13.99 -17.13
C LEU A 25 -3.62 -14.68 -17.54
N SER A 26 -3.05 -14.22 -18.66
CA SER A 26 -1.73 -14.64 -19.07
C SER A 26 -0.66 -14.19 -18.06
N GLU A 27 0.50 -14.84 -18.04
CA GLU A 27 1.61 -14.44 -17.18
C GLU A 27 2.09 -13.00 -17.44
N LYS A 28 1.97 -12.53 -18.70
CA LYS A 28 2.29 -11.15 -19.04
C LYS A 28 1.31 -10.17 -18.41
N ASP A 29 0.01 -10.47 -18.50
CA ASP A 29 -1.03 -9.61 -17.94
C ASP A 29 -1.02 -9.64 -16.41
N LYS A 30 -0.76 -10.81 -15.80
CA LYS A 30 -0.56 -10.95 -14.36
C LYS A 30 0.56 -10.07 -13.85
N LYS A 31 1.69 -9.95 -14.57
CA LYS A 31 2.78 -9.04 -14.20
C LYS A 31 2.36 -7.57 -14.27
N GLU A 32 1.58 -7.17 -15.27
CA GLU A 32 1.08 -5.80 -15.36
C GLU A 32 0.10 -5.49 -14.23
N ILE A 33 -0.82 -6.40 -13.95
CA ILE A 33 -1.78 -6.29 -12.85
C ILE A 33 -1.06 -6.30 -11.50
N ALA A 34 -0.06 -7.15 -11.30
CA ALA A 34 0.76 -7.18 -10.08
C ALA A 34 1.40 -5.81 -9.81
N ARG A 35 1.94 -5.16 -10.85
CA ARG A 35 2.49 -3.81 -10.71
C ARG A 35 1.42 -2.81 -10.31
N LYS A 36 0.25 -2.83 -10.95
CA LYS A 36 -0.87 -1.93 -10.61
C LYS A 36 -1.37 -2.15 -9.19
N LEU A 37 -1.47 -3.40 -8.73
CA LEU A 37 -1.86 -3.73 -7.36
C LEU A 37 -0.84 -3.22 -6.35
N ARG A 38 0.46 -3.39 -6.64
CA ARG A 38 1.52 -2.89 -5.76
C ARG A 38 1.49 -1.37 -5.66
N ASP A 39 1.37 -0.67 -6.79
CA ASP A 39 1.27 0.78 -6.83
C ASP A 39 0.03 1.27 -6.07
N HIS A 40 -1.12 0.58 -6.21
CA HIS A 40 -2.35 0.87 -5.49
C HIS A 40 -2.20 0.69 -3.97
N PHE A 41 -1.75 -0.47 -3.51
CA PHE A 41 -1.58 -0.73 -2.08
C PHE A 41 -0.52 0.18 -1.44
N TYR A 42 0.51 0.57 -2.20
CA TYR A 42 1.44 1.58 -1.77
C TYR A 42 0.75 2.95 -1.59
N SER A 43 -0.08 3.38 -2.56
CA SER A 43 -0.87 4.61 -2.42
C SER A 43 -1.78 4.56 -1.19
N VAL A 44 -2.53 3.47 -1.00
CA VAL A 44 -3.41 3.28 0.17
C VAL A 44 -2.61 3.40 1.48
N THR A 45 -1.38 2.88 1.51
CA THR A 45 -0.51 2.99 2.68
C THR A 45 -0.13 4.44 2.96
N ILE A 46 0.29 5.17 1.93
CA ILE A 46 0.68 6.57 2.03
C ILE A 46 -0.52 7.42 2.45
N ASP A 47 -1.68 7.23 1.83
CA ASP A 47 -2.91 7.96 2.14
C ASP A 47 -3.36 7.69 3.58
N THR A 48 -3.33 6.42 4.00
CA THR A 48 -3.68 6.02 5.38
C THR A 48 -2.72 6.65 6.39
N LEU A 49 -1.43 6.76 6.07
CA LEU A 49 -0.47 7.43 6.93
C LEU A 49 -0.75 8.92 7.00
N VAL A 50 -0.92 9.59 5.85
CA VAL A 50 -1.17 11.04 5.76
C VAL A 50 -2.43 11.44 6.52
N ASP A 51 -3.49 10.64 6.48
CA ASP A 51 -4.74 10.86 7.21
C ASP A 51 -4.57 10.85 8.75
N GLN A 52 -3.47 10.29 9.26
CA GLN A 52 -3.14 10.21 10.68
C GLN A 52 -2.10 11.24 11.11
N LEU A 53 -1.49 11.96 10.17
CA LEU A 53 -0.47 12.96 10.48
C LEU A 53 -1.10 14.26 10.97
N SER A 54 -0.43 14.92 11.92
CA SER A 54 -0.75 16.29 12.27
C SER A 54 -0.35 17.27 11.17
N ASP A 55 -0.93 18.48 11.17
CA ASP A 55 -0.55 19.55 10.24
C ASP A 55 0.96 19.87 10.30
N GLU A 56 1.57 19.77 11.48
CA GLU A 56 3.02 19.94 11.66
C GLU A 56 3.82 18.84 10.97
N GLN A 57 3.39 17.58 11.09
CA GLN A 57 4.03 16.44 10.41
C GLN A 57 3.85 16.51 8.90
N ILE A 58 2.66 16.91 8.42
CA ILE A 58 2.40 17.15 6.99
C ILE A 58 3.34 18.24 6.46
N ASN A 59 3.50 19.35 7.18
CA ASN A 59 4.40 20.42 6.75
C ASN A 59 5.89 19.97 6.67
N GLN A 60 6.29 18.96 7.45
CA GLN A 60 7.65 18.40 7.37
C GLN A 60 7.89 17.59 6.09
N ILE A 61 6.84 17.00 5.50
CA ILE A 61 6.96 16.17 4.29
C ILE A 61 6.52 16.89 3.01
N LYS A 62 5.75 17.97 3.12
CA LYS A 62 5.16 18.72 1.98
C LYS A 62 6.19 19.32 1.02
N GLY A 63 7.43 19.51 1.46
CA GLY A 63 8.54 20.02 0.64
C GLY A 63 9.52 18.96 0.15
N LEU A 64 9.31 17.68 0.51
CA LEU A 64 10.20 16.59 0.12
C LEU A 64 9.78 16.03 -1.24
N ASP A 65 10.76 15.57 -2.02
CA ASP A 65 10.48 14.77 -3.21
C ASP A 65 9.89 13.42 -2.75
N PRO A 66 8.70 13.02 -3.22
CA PRO A 66 8.08 11.73 -2.87
C PRO A 66 8.95 10.51 -3.12
N LYS A 67 9.96 10.62 -4.01
CA LYS A 67 10.89 9.54 -4.36
C LYS A 67 12.25 9.66 -3.68
N ALA A 68 12.48 10.72 -2.89
CA ALA A 68 13.72 10.87 -2.17
C ALA A 68 13.77 9.91 -0.96
N PRO A 69 14.94 9.34 -0.64
CA PRO A 69 15.12 8.52 0.57
C PRO A 69 14.70 9.23 1.86
N GLU A 70 14.81 10.56 1.90
CA GLU A 70 14.39 11.37 3.05
C GLU A 70 12.87 11.34 3.28
N MET A 71 12.07 11.33 2.20
CA MET A 71 10.62 11.16 2.30
C MET A 71 10.28 9.78 2.87
N GLU A 72 10.91 8.73 2.35
CA GLU A 72 10.69 7.36 2.80
C GLU A 72 11.04 7.21 4.29
N GLN A 73 12.17 7.78 4.70
CA GLN A 73 12.59 7.78 6.11
C GLN A 73 11.58 8.51 7.00
N LYS A 74 11.11 9.70 6.58
CA LYS A 74 10.12 10.47 7.35
C LYS A 74 8.79 9.76 7.49
N MET A 75 8.32 9.13 6.43
CA MET A 75 7.10 8.33 6.45
C MET A 75 7.24 7.12 7.39
N ALA A 76 8.39 6.44 7.38
CA ALA A 76 8.65 5.35 8.31
C ALA A 76 8.73 5.82 9.78
N GLU A 77 9.35 6.97 10.04
CA GLU A 77 9.40 7.59 11.38
C GLU A 77 7.99 7.90 11.89
N PHE A 78 7.14 8.50 11.04
CA PHE A 78 5.76 8.83 11.42
C PHE A 78 4.89 7.59 11.63
N ALA A 79 4.97 6.60 10.74
CA ALA A 79 4.27 5.34 10.88
C ALA A 79 4.62 4.63 12.20
N ALA A 80 5.90 4.64 12.58
CA ALA A 80 6.36 4.06 13.84
C ALA A 80 5.90 4.86 15.07
N SER A 81 5.63 6.16 14.91
CA SER A 81 5.17 7.03 16.00
C SER A 81 3.67 6.90 16.31
N ILE A 82 2.88 6.34 15.38
CA ILE A 82 1.42 6.22 15.52
C ILE A 82 1.09 4.87 16.18
N PRO A 83 0.56 4.86 17.43
CA PRO A 83 0.20 3.61 18.09
C PRO A 83 -0.89 2.87 17.33
N GLY A 84 -0.66 1.59 17.05
CA GLY A 84 -1.65 0.74 16.36
C GLY A 84 -1.79 1.00 14.85
N PHE A 85 -0.93 1.83 14.26
CA PHE A 85 -0.97 2.13 12.82
C PHE A 85 -0.96 0.87 11.95
N ALA A 86 -0.13 -0.12 12.28
CA ALA A 86 -0.04 -1.37 11.55
C ALA A 86 -1.41 -2.10 11.46
N PHE A 87 -2.21 -2.09 12.53
CA PHE A 87 -3.54 -2.71 12.53
C PHE A 87 -4.54 -1.92 11.67
N VAL A 88 -4.50 -0.58 11.74
CA VAL A 88 -5.35 0.29 10.92
C VAL A 88 -5.03 0.11 9.44
N LEU A 89 -3.74 0.07 9.11
CA LEU A 89 -3.26 -0.12 7.75
C LEU A 89 -3.63 -1.51 7.21
N GLU A 90 -3.45 -2.56 8.02
CA GLU A 90 -3.85 -3.93 7.64
C GLU A 90 -5.35 -4.02 7.35
N ASP A 91 -6.20 -3.40 8.17
CA ASP A 91 -7.66 -3.38 7.95
C ASP A 91 -8.02 -2.64 6.66
N LYS A 92 -7.43 -1.46 6.42
CA LYS A 92 -7.62 -0.69 5.18
C LYS A 92 -7.21 -1.48 3.93
N LEU A 93 -6.05 -2.12 3.98
CA LEU A 93 -5.54 -2.92 2.87
C LEU A 93 -6.39 -4.17 2.61
N LYS A 94 -6.90 -4.82 3.66
CA LYS A 94 -7.85 -5.94 3.52
C LYS A 94 -9.16 -5.50 2.89
N ILE A 95 -9.72 -4.36 3.31
CA ILE A 95 -10.93 -3.79 2.72
C ILE A 95 -10.73 -3.53 1.22
N GLU A 96 -9.59 -2.95 0.83
CA GLU A 96 -9.26 -2.71 -0.57
C GLU A 96 -9.04 -4.01 -1.36
N MET A 97 -8.34 -4.97 -0.78
CA MET A 97 -8.18 -6.31 -1.36
C MET A 97 -9.53 -6.98 -1.61
N ASP A 98 -10.43 -6.98 -0.63
CA ASP A 98 -11.75 -7.59 -0.75
C ASP A 98 -12.58 -6.94 -1.88
N LYS A 99 -12.53 -5.60 -2.00
CA LYS A 99 -13.15 -4.88 -3.12
C LYS A 99 -12.57 -5.31 -4.46
N ILE A 100 -11.25 -5.43 -4.57
CA ILE A 100 -10.57 -5.87 -5.79
C ILE A 100 -10.96 -7.31 -6.13
N LEU A 101 -11.00 -8.21 -5.15
CA LEU A 101 -11.39 -9.60 -5.34
C LEU A 101 -12.85 -9.73 -5.83
N GLN A 102 -13.75 -8.87 -5.33
CA GLN A 102 -15.16 -8.86 -5.73
C GLN A 102 -15.37 -8.24 -7.12
N THR A 103 -14.72 -7.11 -7.41
CA THR A 103 -15.00 -6.28 -8.59
C THR A 103 -14.05 -6.55 -9.76
N GLY A 104 -12.81 -6.96 -9.48
CA GLY A 104 -11.71 -7.03 -10.46
C GLY A 104 -11.15 -5.65 -10.85
N GLN A 105 -11.52 -4.58 -10.15
CA GLN A 105 -11.11 -3.21 -10.46
C GLN A 105 -10.07 -2.72 -9.45
N ILE A 106 -9.01 -2.10 -9.98
CA ILE A 106 -7.98 -1.40 -9.21
C ILE A 106 -8.29 0.09 -9.42
N SER A 107 -8.60 0.80 -8.34
CA SER A 107 -9.05 2.21 -8.37
C SER A 107 -7.88 3.18 -8.37
#